data_AF-A0A3R8KKA4-F1
#
_entry.id   AF-A0A3R8KKA4-F1
#
_cell.length_a   1.000
_cell.length_b   1.000
_cell.length_c   1.000
_cell.angle_alpha   90.00
_cell.angle_beta   90.00
_cell.angle_gamma   90.00
#
_symmetry.space_group_name_H-M   'P 1'
#
loop_
_entity.id
_entity.type
_entity.pdbx_description
1 polymer ?
#
loop_
_entity_poly.entity_id
_entity_poly.type
_entity_poly.pdbx_seq_one_letter_code
_entity_poly.pdbx_strand_id
1 'polypeptide(L)'
;MHSQSMSSPVFVSISRSRFALPLLLSMMCAAVAPAQSVFNVSDTNGNFNANATWVRLSGTGTQPAPSDQIVITSSDLNKDIEVAFPNNGTVASLTYGTADGATDITRNIVFRGSGDVAHSLTITGDLTKYDSGTLTFRHRGSSGGELNLAIGGDVNLYAGTLNFGIDASGTRHLSNVSVGGVTQISGGTLNLRLFTDSSLGTLVLNGGALNLNAGGVVNGNRTISVRSLSGTGGTIGETTSGTGATFTLAITGETGDTADTVRTYSGAITNGTGTGAVALKKTGVATQIFAGANTYEGGTTIEQGTLMVTGSLAATGDVSVSSNATFAAGTALTVNNVALASGAILGLDLGANASLSIAGNLVQNGTGEATFTVDFLGTGATGVDYTNLLSVVGTNAFADATLNYVNFGAEKLSGTLTFAELAGVFSVAAGNIPEPTTFAVLLGVCALALAIRLRQQRR
;
A
#
# COMPACT_ATOMS: atom_id res chain seq x y z
N MET A 1 22.89 -49.76 53.39
CA MET A 1 22.49 -49.64 54.81
C MET A 1 23.06 -48.34 55.35
N HIS A 2 22.24 -47.59 56.09
CA HIS A 2 22.53 -46.36 56.85
C HIS A 2 22.46 -44.99 56.13
N SER A 3 21.22 -44.48 56.11
CA SER A 3 20.74 -43.14 56.45
C SER A 3 21.75 -42.13 57.02
N GLN A 4 21.71 -40.88 56.54
CA GLN A 4 21.91 -39.69 57.36
C GLN A 4 20.95 -38.54 56.97
N SER A 5 20.60 -37.78 58.01
CA SER A 5 19.52 -36.80 58.16
C SER A 5 19.96 -35.36 57.81
N MET A 6 18.94 -34.51 57.64
CA MET A 6 18.90 -33.11 57.19
C MET A 6 19.68 -32.10 58.05
N SER A 7 20.11 -31.00 57.41
CA SER A 7 20.22 -29.67 58.04
C SER A 7 19.97 -28.55 57.01
N SER A 8 19.03 -27.65 57.32
CA SER A 8 18.68 -26.44 56.55
C SER A 8 19.76 -25.35 56.58
N PRO A 9 19.78 -24.42 55.60
CA PRO A 9 20.44 -23.14 55.76
C PRO A 9 19.45 -21.98 56.05
N VAL A 10 19.78 -21.35 57.17
CA VAL A 10 19.47 -20.03 57.75
C VAL A 10 19.06 -18.90 56.78
N PHE A 11 17.95 -18.24 57.07
CA PHE A 11 17.58 -16.90 56.62
C PHE A 11 18.20 -15.84 57.55
N VAL A 12 18.87 -14.82 56.98
CA VAL A 12 19.30 -13.63 57.72
C VAL A 12 18.31 -12.49 57.46
N SER A 13 17.81 -11.90 58.56
CA SER A 13 17.00 -10.70 58.60
C SER A 13 17.87 -9.49 58.97
N ILE A 14 17.69 -8.36 58.29
CA ILE A 14 18.09 -7.04 58.81
C ILE A 14 16.86 -6.13 58.79
N SER A 15 16.63 -5.51 59.94
CA SER A 15 15.44 -4.71 60.29
C SER A 15 15.76 -3.21 60.29
N ARG A 16 14.84 -2.44 59.70
CA ARG A 16 14.31 -1.10 60.08
C ARG A 16 15.28 0.10 60.22
N SER A 17 15.01 1.16 59.45
CA SER A 17 14.85 2.52 60.00
C SER A 17 13.92 3.38 59.13
N ARG A 18 13.22 4.30 59.78
CA ARG A 18 12.04 5.05 59.30
C ARG A 18 12.45 6.37 58.66
N PHE A 19 11.84 6.76 57.54
CA PHE A 19 11.55 8.16 57.25
C PHE A 19 10.10 8.27 56.74
N ALA A 20 9.31 9.03 57.47
CA ALA A 20 7.93 9.34 57.13
C ALA A 20 7.90 10.24 55.90
N LEU A 21 7.15 9.84 54.87
CA LEU A 21 6.79 10.70 53.74
C LEU A 21 5.31 11.06 53.88
N PRO A 22 4.92 12.34 53.84
CA PRO A 22 3.54 12.73 54.04
C PRO A 22 2.70 12.22 52.86
N LEU A 23 1.61 11.53 53.20
CA LEU A 23 0.53 11.17 52.31
C LEU A 23 -0.17 12.46 51.86
N LEU A 24 0.36 13.11 50.82
CA LEU A 24 -0.38 14.13 50.07
C LEU A 24 -1.38 13.39 49.19
N LEU A 25 -2.61 13.28 49.72
CA LEU A 25 -3.80 12.88 48.98
C LEU A 25 -4.06 13.94 47.91
N SER A 26 -3.39 13.83 46.76
CA SER A 26 -3.78 14.55 45.57
C SER A 26 -5.10 13.94 45.10
N MET A 27 -6.22 14.52 45.52
CA MET A 27 -7.46 14.47 44.75
C MET A 27 -7.18 15.15 43.41
N MET A 28 -6.45 14.47 42.52
CA MET A 28 -6.63 14.69 41.10
C MET A 28 -8.04 14.18 40.84
N CYS A 29 -8.99 15.11 40.81
CA CYS A 29 -10.14 14.97 39.94
C CYS A 29 -9.54 14.80 38.54
N ALA A 30 -9.19 13.55 38.19
CA ALA A 30 -9.14 13.17 36.80
C ALA A 30 -10.57 13.46 36.35
N ALA A 31 -10.73 14.56 35.62
CA ALA A 31 -11.94 14.78 34.86
C ALA A 31 -12.08 13.50 34.03
N VAL A 32 -12.98 12.62 34.47
CA VAL A 32 -13.40 11.48 33.66
C VAL A 32 -13.87 12.16 32.38
N ALA A 33 -13.11 11.97 31.30
CA ALA A 33 -13.50 12.50 30.01
C ALA A 33 -14.98 12.12 29.83
N PRO A 34 -15.87 13.08 29.53
CA PRO A 34 -17.29 12.77 29.42
C PRO A 34 -17.41 11.54 28.52
N ALA A 35 -18.09 10.50 29.02
CA ALA A 35 -18.23 9.26 28.28
C ALA A 35 -18.74 9.60 26.88
N GLN A 36 -18.01 9.17 25.84
CA GLN A 36 -18.40 9.44 24.45
C GLN A 36 -19.84 8.94 24.26
N SER A 37 -20.70 9.81 23.74
CA SER A 37 -22.08 9.42 23.51
C SER A 37 -22.16 8.59 22.24
N VAL A 38 -23.06 7.62 22.21
CA VAL A 38 -23.21 6.71 21.08
C VAL A 38 -24.61 6.88 20.52
N PHE A 39 -24.70 7.15 19.22
CA PHE A 39 -25.95 7.37 18.53
C PHE A 39 -26.13 6.35 17.40
N ASN A 40 -27.36 5.86 17.25
CA ASN A 40 -27.84 5.16 16.07
C ASN A 40 -28.69 6.13 15.23
N VAL A 41 -28.88 5.82 13.96
CA VAL A 41 -29.85 6.48 13.10
C VAL A 41 -31.26 6.02 13.46
N SER A 42 -32.25 6.91 13.37
CA SER A 42 -33.66 6.54 13.46
C SER A 42 -34.18 6.03 12.12
N ASP A 43 -35.37 5.41 12.14
CA ASP A 43 -36.09 4.93 10.95
C ASP A 43 -36.70 6.06 10.08
N THR A 44 -36.18 7.28 10.24
CA THR A 44 -36.68 8.50 9.60
C THR A 44 -35.56 9.25 8.89
N ASN A 45 -35.76 9.51 7.61
CA ASN A 45 -34.91 10.44 6.85
C ASN A 45 -34.90 11.82 7.51
N GLY A 46 -33.74 12.46 7.59
CA GLY A 46 -33.66 13.78 8.19
C GLY A 46 -32.28 14.41 8.12
N ASN A 47 -32.14 15.53 8.81
CA ASN A 47 -30.89 16.28 8.85
C ASN A 47 -30.03 15.82 10.02
N PHE A 48 -28.70 15.88 9.86
CA PHE A 48 -27.73 15.55 10.90
C PHE A 48 -27.96 16.37 12.17
N ASN A 49 -28.42 17.62 12.05
CA ASN A 49 -28.71 18.51 13.17
C ASN A 49 -30.17 18.41 13.68
N ALA A 50 -30.91 17.38 13.29
CA ALA A 50 -32.28 17.16 13.74
C ALA A 50 -32.33 16.05 14.79
N ASN A 51 -32.83 16.37 15.99
CA ASN A 51 -32.98 15.39 17.08
C ASN A 51 -33.76 14.13 16.67
N ALA A 52 -34.74 14.25 15.79
CA ALA A 52 -35.56 13.12 15.32
C ALA A 52 -34.79 12.12 14.43
N THR A 53 -33.62 12.50 13.91
CA THR A 53 -32.77 11.64 13.07
C THR A 53 -31.96 10.63 13.89
N TRP A 54 -31.86 10.82 15.21
CA TRP A 54 -30.96 10.06 16.06
C TRP A 54 -31.68 9.33 17.19
N VAL A 55 -31.20 8.13 17.47
CA VAL A 55 -31.55 7.34 18.65
C VAL A 55 -30.29 7.25 19.51
N ARG A 56 -30.30 7.85 20.69
CA ARG A 56 -29.16 7.74 21.62
C ARG A 56 -29.13 6.34 22.23
N LEU A 57 -28.02 5.63 22.05
CA LEU A 57 -27.77 4.33 22.64
C LEU A 57 -27.12 4.45 24.02
N SER A 58 -26.19 5.40 24.20
CA SER A 58 -25.54 5.69 25.48
C SER A 58 -25.00 7.13 25.54
N GLY A 59 -24.62 7.59 26.74
CA GLY A 59 -24.09 8.94 26.96
C GLY A 59 -25.16 10.02 27.08
N THR A 60 -24.88 11.22 26.58
CA THR A 60 -25.71 12.43 26.72
C THR A 60 -26.05 13.05 25.36
N GLY A 61 -26.82 14.15 25.33
CA GLY A 61 -27.18 14.85 24.10
C GLY A 61 -28.36 14.23 23.33
N THR A 62 -28.88 14.94 22.34
CA THR A 62 -30.03 14.50 21.50
C THR A 62 -29.64 14.26 20.04
N GLN A 63 -28.40 14.57 19.69
CA GLN A 63 -27.79 14.35 18.38
C GLN A 63 -26.26 14.23 18.56
N PRO A 64 -25.53 13.64 17.61
CA PRO A 64 -24.08 13.52 17.68
C PRO A 64 -23.35 14.86 17.76
N ALA A 65 -22.43 14.98 18.71
CA ALA A 65 -21.41 16.03 18.77
C ALA A 65 -20.07 15.51 18.18
N PRO A 66 -19.07 16.39 17.95
CA PRO A 66 -17.80 16.00 17.34
C PRO A 66 -17.04 14.86 18.03
N SER A 67 -17.21 14.68 19.34
CA SER A 67 -16.57 13.63 20.14
C SER A 67 -17.38 12.32 20.20
N ASP A 68 -18.55 12.29 19.60
CA ASP A 68 -19.51 11.18 19.73
C ASP A 68 -19.38 10.18 18.58
N GLN A 69 -19.86 8.97 18.83
CA GLN A 69 -19.80 7.86 17.89
C GLN A 69 -21.16 7.64 17.24
N ILE A 70 -21.14 7.28 15.95
CA ILE A 70 -22.31 6.76 15.25
C ILE A 70 -22.16 5.24 15.13
N VAL A 71 -23.13 4.49 15.65
CA VAL A 71 -23.12 3.02 15.64
C VAL A 71 -24.48 2.54 15.14
N ILE A 72 -24.52 2.13 13.87
CA ILE A 72 -25.71 1.66 13.17
C ILE A 72 -25.79 0.15 13.36
N THR A 73 -26.56 -0.30 14.35
CA THR A 73 -26.57 -1.72 14.81
C THR A 73 -27.97 -2.33 14.91
N SER A 74 -29.01 -1.60 14.51
CA SER A 74 -30.39 -2.07 14.69
C SER A 74 -30.83 -3.01 13.57
N SER A 75 -31.17 -4.25 13.93
CA SER A 75 -31.89 -5.19 13.07
C SER A 75 -33.32 -4.74 12.75
N ASP A 76 -33.85 -3.77 13.49
CA ASP A 76 -35.23 -3.28 13.35
C ASP A 76 -35.35 -2.10 12.36
N LEU A 77 -34.25 -1.70 11.70
CA LEU A 77 -34.32 -0.71 10.61
C LEU A 77 -35.15 -1.27 9.46
N ASN A 78 -36.37 -0.74 9.30
CA ASN A 78 -37.31 -1.23 8.29
C ASN A 78 -37.20 -0.46 6.97
N LYS A 79 -36.33 0.55 6.89
CA LYS A 79 -36.22 1.47 5.76
C LYS A 79 -34.76 1.77 5.42
N ASP A 80 -34.56 2.14 4.16
CA ASP A 80 -33.34 2.83 3.75
C ASP A 80 -33.36 4.26 4.30
N ILE A 81 -32.24 4.70 4.85
CA ILE A 81 -32.13 5.97 5.58
C ILE A 81 -31.18 6.93 4.88
N GLU A 82 -31.60 8.19 4.76
CA GLU A 82 -30.82 9.27 4.17
C GLU A 82 -30.62 10.40 5.21
N VAL A 83 -29.42 10.53 5.76
CA VAL A 83 -29.01 11.60 6.68
C VAL A 83 -28.37 12.74 5.89
N ALA A 84 -28.97 13.93 5.93
CA ALA A 84 -28.48 15.13 5.24
C ALA A 84 -27.61 16.00 6.14
N PHE A 85 -26.47 16.44 5.64
CA PHE A 85 -25.61 17.45 6.24
C PHE A 85 -25.90 18.80 5.56
N PRO A 86 -26.71 19.68 6.19
CA PRO A 86 -26.92 21.04 5.69
C PRO A 86 -25.72 21.96 5.95
N ASN A 87 -24.80 21.55 6.82
CA ASN A 87 -23.55 22.22 7.19
C ASN A 87 -22.45 21.16 7.35
N ASN A 88 -21.22 21.59 7.58
CA ASN A 88 -20.12 20.67 7.92
C ASN A 88 -20.47 19.83 9.16
N GLY A 89 -20.07 18.56 9.13
CA GLY A 89 -20.28 17.60 10.20
C GLY A 89 -18.98 17.02 10.73
N THR A 90 -18.94 16.70 12.02
CA THR A 90 -17.82 15.99 12.64
C THR A 90 -18.35 14.95 13.62
N VAL A 91 -17.75 13.77 13.62
CA VAL A 91 -17.99 12.69 14.59
C VAL A 91 -16.68 11.98 14.92
N ALA A 92 -16.64 11.28 16.05
CA ALA A 92 -15.46 10.53 16.47
C ALA A 92 -15.27 9.26 15.64
N SER A 93 -16.33 8.49 15.42
CA SER A 93 -16.27 7.27 14.61
C SER A 93 -17.63 6.96 13.99
N LEU A 94 -17.62 6.11 12.98
CA LEU A 94 -18.84 5.59 12.36
C LEU A 94 -18.71 4.09 12.15
N THR A 95 -19.61 3.33 12.76
CA THR A 95 -19.72 1.88 12.58
C THR A 95 -21.06 1.53 11.97
N TYR A 96 -21.04 0.73 10.92
CA TYR A 96 -22.21 0.12 10.33
C TYR A 96 -22.16 -1.39 10.54
N GLY A 97 -23.21 -1.93 11.15
CA GLY A 97 -23.35 -3.33 11.44
C GLY A 97 -22.55 -3.77 12.66
N THR A 98 -22.47 -5.08 12.82
CA THR A 98 -21.76 -5.74 13.91
C THR A 98 -20.94 -6.89 13.38
N ALA A 99 -19.86 -7.28 14.08
CA ALA A 99 -19.12 -8.49 13.71
C ALA A 99 -19.95 -9.79 13.81
N ASP A 100 -21.13 -9.74 14.43
CA ASP A 100 -22.06 -10.86 14.54
C ASP A 100 -22.94 -10.98 13.28
N GLY A 101 -22.80 -12.10 12.56
CA GLY A 101 -23.59 -12.39 11.37
C GLY A 101 -25.08 -12.66 11.66
N ALA A 102 -25.49 -12.81 12.92
CA ALA A 102 -26.90 -12.99 13.29
C ALA A 102 -27.70 -11.68 13.25
N THR A 103 -27.05 -10.52 13.30
CA THR A 103 -27.66 -9.18 13.33
C THR A 103 -27.43 -8.38 12.04
N ASP A 104 -27.29 -9.09 10.92
CA ASP A 104 -26.91 -8.53 9.62
C ASP A 104 -27.87 -7.42 9.14
N ILE A 105 -27.36 -6.20 9.05
CA ILE A 105 -28.08 -5.06 8.48
C ILE A 105 -27.96 -5.09 6.96
N THR A 106 -29.10 -5.26 6.30
CA THR A 106 -29.23 -5.30 4.82
C THR A 106 -29.64 -3.96 4.20
N ARG A 107 -29.84 -2.91 5.01
CA ARG A 107 -30.42 -1.63 4.59
C ARG A 107 -29.43 -0.70 3.90
N ASN A 108 -29.91 0.24 3.10
CA ASN A 108 -29.05 1.30 2.57
C ASN A 108 -29.06 2.51 3.51
N ILE A 109 -27.89 2.88 4.00
CA ILE A 109 -27.70 4.10 4.80
C ILE A 109 -26.84 5.08 4.03
N VAL A 110 -27.36 6.29 3.87
CA VAL A 110 -26.75 7.33 3.05
C VAL A 110 -26.48 8.56 3.91
N PHE A 111 -25.22 8.94 3.99
CA PHE A 111 -24.78 10.24 4.50
C PHE A 111 -24.54 11.16 3.31
N ARG A 112 -25.19 12.33 3.30
CA ARG A 112 -25.07 13.24 2.15
C ARG A 112 -24.90 14.70 2.50
N GLY A 113 -24.13 15.43 1.69
CA GLY A 113 -24.25 16.88 1.62
C GLY A 113 -25.58 17.29 0.97
N SER A 114 -26.09 18.47 1.32
CA SER A 114 -27.32 19.03 0.73
C SER A 114 -27.16 20.50 0.37
N GLY A 115 -27.84 20.95 -0.68
CA GLY A 115 -27.76 22.33 -1.14
C GLY A 115 -26.65 22.54 -2.16
N ASP A 116 -26.43 23.79 -2.55
CA ASP A 116 -25.52 24.16 -3.64
C ASP A 116 -24.18 24.72 -3.10
N VAL A 117 -23.78 24.29 -1.90
CA VAL A 117 -22.53 24.70 -1.22
C VAL A 117 -21.68 23.47 -0.90
N ALA A 118 -20.36 23.63 -0.90
CA ALA A 118 -19.45 22.59 -0.47
C ALA A 118 -19.52 22.36 1.04
N HIS A 119 -19.63 21.09 1.43
CA HIS A 119 -19.61 20.67 2.83
C HIS A 119 -18.49 19.67 3.08
N SER A 120 -18.10 19.51 4.34
CA SER A 120 -17.24 18.44 4.79
C SER A 120 -17.94 17.56 5.83
N LEU A 121 -17.67 16.26 5.76
CA LEU A 121 -17.87 15.33 6.87
C LEU A 121 -16.49 14.86 7.33
N THR A 122 -16.22 15.05 8.61
CA THR A 122 -15.00 14.56 9.26
C THR A 122 -15.33 13.45 10.25
N ILE A 123 -14.74 12.27 10.04
CA ILE A 123 -14.70 11.20 11.03
C ILE A 123 -13.29 11.25 11.61
N THR A 124 -13.12 11.62 12.89
CA THR A 124 -11.77 11.85 13.44
C THR A 124 -11.00 10.56 13.74
N GLY A 125 -11.72 9.48 14.05
CA GLY A 125 -11.21 8.12 14.16
C GLY A 125 -11.70 7.25 13.00
N ASP A 126 -12.19 6.05 13.34
CA ASP A 126 -12.39 4.99 12.35
C ASP A 126 -13.79 4.99 11.70
N LEU A 127 -13.81 4.53 10.45
CA LEU A 127 -15.00 4.14 9.71
C LEU A 127 -15.00 2.60 9.55
N THR A 128 -15.95 1.91 10.18
CA THR A 128 -16.02 0.44 10.14
C THR A 128 -17.34 -0.05 9.55
N LYS A 129 -17.28 -1.05 8.67
CA LYS A 129 -18.44 -1.63 7.97
C LYS A 129 -18.39 -3.15 8.03
N TYR A 130 -19.34 -3.77 8.75
CA TYR A 130 -19.40 -5.22 8.93
C TYR A 130 -20.36 -5.93 7.97
N ASP A 131 -21.61 -5.48 7.94
CA ASP A 131 -22.75 -6.28 7.46
C ASP A 131 -22.95 -6.25 5.93
N SER A 132 -23.96 -6.91 5.38
CA SER A 132 -24.18 -7.06 3.93
C SER A 132 -24.78 -5.83 3.23
N GLY A 133 -25.43 -4.93 3.97
CA GLY A 133 -26.07 -3.75 3.40
C GLY A 133 -25.09 -2.68 2.92
N THR A 134 -25.63 -1.53 2.49
CA THR A 134 -24.85 -0.49 1.82
C THR A 134 -24.69 0.74 2.70
N LEU A 135 -23.46 1.22 2.85
CA LEU A 135 -23.15 2.54 3.41
C LEU A 135 -22.66 3.47 2.29
N THR A 136 -23.28 4.63 2.12
CA THR A 136 -22.94 5.57 1.03
C THR A 136 -22.69 6.97 1.54
N PHE A 137 -21.60 7.59 1.08
CA PHE A 137 -21.31 9.01 1.24
C PHE A 137 -21.44 9.70 -0.11
N ARG A 138 -22.25 10.75 -0.23
CA ARG A 138 -22.43 11.44 -1.52
C ARG A 138 -22.86 12.90 -1.37
N HIS A 139 -22.84 13.67 -2.44
CA HIS A 139 -23.54 14.96 -2.46
C HIS A 139 -24.91 14.84 -3.15
N ARG A 140 -25.85 15.73 -2.80
CA ARG A 140 -27.12 15.92 -3.51
C ARG A 140 -27.45 17.41 -3.63
N GLY A 141 -27.13 17.98 -4.79
CA GLY A 141 -27.38 19.38 -5.15
C GLY A 141 -27.62 19.55 -6.65
N SER A 142 -28.20 20.68 -7.02
CA SER A 142 -28.61 21.02 -8.39
C SER A 142 -27.56 21.83 -9.15
N SER A 143 -26.64 22.50 -8.45
CA SER A 143 -25.54 23.26 -9.07
C SER A 143 -24.39 23.51 -8.09
N GLY A 144 -23.25 22.86 -8.29
CA GLY A 144 -21.95 23.26 -7.69
C GLY A 144 -21.69 22.87 -6.24
N GLY A 145 -22.64 22.24 -5.54
CA GLY A 145 -22.41 21.68 -4.22
C GLY A 145 -21.54 20.42 -4.26
N GLU A 146 -20.69 20.27 -3.23
CA GLU A 146 -19.76 19.14 -3.08
C GLU A 146 -19.81 18.58 -1.67
N LEU A 147 -19.40 17.33 -1.49
CA LEU A 147 -19.10 16.77 -0.17
C LEU A 147 -17.67 16.25 -0.17
N ASN A 148 -16.87 16.74 0.79
CA ASN A 148 -15.56 16.20 1.11
C ASN A 148 -15.66 15.25 2.30
N LEU A 149 -14.99 14.11 2.24
CA LEU A 149 -14.94 13.16 3.34
C LEU A 149 -13.51 13.02 3.85
N ALA A 150 -13.31 13.35 5.13
CA ALA A 150 -12.04 13.14 5.82
C ALA A 150 -12.21 12.10 6.92
N ILE A 151 -11.37 11.08 6.91
CA ILE A 151 -11.34 9.98 7.89
C ILE A 151 -9.96 10.01 8.52
N GLY A 152 -9.87 10.38 9.79
CA GLY A 152 -8.59 10.52 10.49
C GLY A 152 -7.96 9.19 10.84
N GLY A 153 -8.78 8.19 11.19
CA GLY A 153 -8.34 6.83 11.51
C GLY A 153 -8.44 5.88 10.32
N ASP A 154 -8.82 4.64 10.62
CA ASP A 154 -8.86 3.53 9.66
C ASP A 154 -10.22 3.42 8.97
N VAL A 155 -10.21 2.86 7.76
CA VAL A 155 -11.41 2.40 7.05
C VAL A 155 -11.39 0.87 7.03
N ASN A 156 -12.30 0.23 7.75
CA ASN A 156 -12.38 -1.23 7.86
C ASN A 156 -13.63 -1.75 7.17
N LEU A 157 -13.47 -2.50 6.07
CA LEU A 157 -14.57 -3.10 5.32
C LEU A 157 -14.50 -4.63 5.41
N TYR A 158 -15.49 -5.23 6.07
CA TYR A 158 -15.59 -6.69 6.24
C TYR A 158 -16.60 -7.33 5.30
N ALA A 159 -17.75 -6.69 5.04
CA ALA A 159 -18.73 -7.15 4.06
C ALA A 159 -19.63 -6.03 3.52
N GLY A 160 -20.52 -6.40 2.59
CA GLY A 160 -21.47 -5.50 1.97
C GLY A 160 -20.80 -4.48 1.06
N THR A 161 -21.41 -3.30 0.91
CA THR A 161 -20.93 -2.25 0.02
C THR A 161 -20.66 -0.95 0.77
N LEU A 162 -19.46 -0.40 0.59
CA LEU A 162 -19.10 0.96 1.01
C LEU A 162 -18.91 1.82 -0.24
N ASN A 163 -19.69 2.90 -0.36
CA ASN A 163 -19.65 3.80 -1.49
C ASN A 163 -19.14 5.18 -1.07
N PHE A 164 -18.04 5.60 -1.67
CA PHE A 164 -17.58 6.97 -1.67
C PHE A 164 -18.00 7.63 -3.00
N GLY A 165 -19.19 8.23 -3.00
CA GLY A 165 -19.86 8.79 -4.17
C GLY A 165 -20.88 7.84 -4.81
N ILE A 166 -21.56 8.30 -5.87
CA ILE A 166 -22.54 7.53 -6.66
C ILE A 166 -22.39 7.78 -8.16
N ASP A 167 -22.83 6.79 -8.95
CA ASP A 167 -22.89 6.85 -10.42
C ASP A 167 -24.10 7.70 -10.82
N ALA A 168 -23.98 9.03 -10.76
CA ALA A 168 -25.03 9.95 -11.15
C ALA A 168 -24.55 10.94 -12.20
N SER A 169 -25.43 11.31 -13.14
CA SER A 169 -25.18 12.44 -14.01
C SER A 169 -25.30 13.76 -13.23
N GLY A 170 -24.35 14.68 -13.40
CA GLY A 170 -24.43 16.05 -12.88
C GLY A 170 -23.59 16.29 -11.61
N THR A 171 -24.11 17.06 -10.65
CA THR A 171 -23.40 17.58 -9.47
C THR A 171 -23.57 16.70 -8.21
N ARG A 172 -23.84 15.39 -8.37
CA ARG A 172 -24.20 14.49 -7.25
C ARG A 172 -23.04 13.59 -6.79
N HIS A 173 -21.83 14.13 -6.77
CA HIS A 173 -20.59 13.38 -6.51
C HIS A 173 -20.02 13.64 -5.12
N LEU A 174 -19.25 12.68 -4.60
CA LEU A 174 -18.29 12.99 -3.55
C LEU A 174 -17.07 13.66 -4.22
N SER A 175 -16.62 14.79 -3.70
CA SER A 175 -15.52 15.55 -4.32
C SER A 175 -14.20 14.81 -4.17
N ASN A 176 -13.86 14.48 -2.92
CA ASN A 176 -12.73 13.61 -2.57
C ASN A 176 -13.03 12.82 -1.29
N VAL A 177 -12.19 11.80 -1.09
CA VAL A 177 -12.00 11.13 0.19
C VAL A 177 -10.52 11.21 0.59
N SER A 178 -10.27 11.46 1.87
CA SER A 178 -8.94 11.38 2.47
C SER A 178 -8.98 10.47 3.69
N VAL A 179 -8.10 9.47 3.71
CA VAL A 179 -7.93 8.55 4.85
C VAL A 179 -6.55 8.75 5.46
N GLY A 180 -6.51 9.03 6.77
CA GLY A 180 -5.29 9.21 7.54
C GLY A 180 -4.60 7.89 7.86
N GLY A 181 -5.38 6.89 8.28
CA GLY A 181 -4.89 5.57 8.69
C GLY A 181 -4.78 4.56 7.55
N VAL A 182 -5.22 3.34 7.85
CA VAL A 182 -5.25 2.17 6.96
C VAL A 182 -6.65 2.00 6.37
N THR A 183 -6.74 1.83 5.06
CA THR A 183 -7.93 1.29 4.39
C THR A 183 -7.76 -0.22 4.26
N GLN A 184 -8.46 -0.98 5.10
CA GLN A 184 -8.47 -2.44 5.09
C GLN A 184 -9.75 -2.97 4.46
N ILE A 185 -9.60 -3.74 3.38
CA ILE A 185 -10.70 -4.48 2.73
C ILE A 185 -10.47 -5.97 2.99
N SER A 186 -11.27 -6.52 3.90
CA SER A 186 -11.27 -7.94 4.24
C SER A 186 -12.35 -8.71 3.47
N GLY A 187 -13.40 -8.03 3.05
CA GLY A 187 -14.48 -8.56 2.21
C GLY A 187 -15.37 -7.43 1.67
N GLY A 188 -16.45 -7.76 0.97
CA GLY A 188 -17.34 -6.76 0.38
C GLY A 188 -16.72 -5.95 -0.76
N THR A 189 -17.33 -4.81 -1.08
CA THR A 189 -16.91 -3.92 -2.17
C THR A 189 -16.79 -2.47 -1.69
N LEU A 190 -15.60 -1.90 -1.82
CA LEU A 190 -15.36 -0.46 -1.70
C LEU A 190 -15.41 0.17 -3.09
N ASN A 191 -16.38 1.03 -3.32
CA ASN A 191 -16.48 1.79 -4.56
C ASN A 191 -16.05 3.23 -4.34
N LEU A 192 -15.07 3.66 -5.11
CA LEU A 192 -14.75 5.07 -5.31
C LEU A 192 -15.59 5.56 -6.49
N ARG A 193 -16.18 6.74 -6.38
CA ARG A 193 -16.98 7.45 -7.40
C ARG A 193 -16.81 8.95 -7.22
N LEU A 194 -15.58 9.39 -7.49
CA LEU A 194 -15.03 10.65 -7.01
C LEU A 194 -14.88 11.65 -8.15
N PHE A 195 -14.98 12.94 -7.83
CA PHE A 195 -14.80 14.02 -8.81
C PHE A 195 -13.33 14.38 -9.01
N THR A 196 -12.50 14.27 -7.97
CA THR A 196 -11.09 14.64 -7.98
C THR A 196 -10.21 13.50 -7.46
N ASP A 197 -8.90 13.68 -7.57
CA ASP A 197 -7.91 12.77 -6.99
C ASP A 197 -8.15 12.62 -5.48
N SER A 198 -7.80 11.46 -4.93
CA SER A 198 -8.10 11.11 -3.54
C SER A 198 -7.04 10.21 -2.93
N SER A 199 -7.08 10.07 -1.60
CA SER A 199 -6.12 9.26 -0.86
C SER A 199 -6.81 8.28 0.07
N LEU A 200 -6.40 7.01 0.00
CA LEU A 200 -6.88 5.94 0.90
C LEU A 200 -5.87 5.59 2.00
N GLY A 201 -4.87 6.44 2.22
CA GLY A 201 -3.83 6.17 3.23
C GLY A 201 -3.04 4.91 2.90
N THR A 202 -2.83 4.04 3.87
CA THR A 202 -2.22 2.71 3.66
C THR A 202 -3.28 1.74 3.17
N LEU A 203 -3.06 1.02 2.08
CA LEU A 203 -4.07 0.11 1.51
C LEU A 203 -3.71 -1.36 1.78
N VAL A 204 -4.64 -2.07 2.41
CA VAL A 204 -4.53 -3.52 2.71
C VAL A 204 -5.75 -4.26 2.16
N LEU A 205 -5.55 -5.16 1.20
CA LEU A 205 -6.61 -6.03 0.66
C LEU A 205 -6.30 -7.49 1.00
N ASN A 206 -7.10 -8.06 1.90
CA ASN A 206 -7.05 -9.49 2.21
C ASN A 206 -8.21 -10.27 1.56
N GLY A 207 -9.17 -9.54 0.97
CA GLY A 207 -10.32 -10.05 0.24
C GLY A 207 -11.10 -8.91 -0.40
N GLY A 208 -12.34 -9.18 -0.82
CA GLY A 208 -13.24 -8.15 -1.37
C GLY A 208 -12.75 -7.50 -2.66
N ALA A 209 -13.34 -6.34 -2.99
CA ALA A 209 -13.02 -5.57 -4.19
C ALA A 209 -12.86 -4.08 -3.87
N LEU A 210 -11.83 -3.45 -4.45
CA LEU A 210 -11.71 -2.01 -4.60
C LEU A 210 -12.01 -1.62 -6.05
N ASN A 211 -13.08 -0.87 -6.23
CA ASN A 211 -13.46 -0.33 -7.53
C ASN A 211 -13.05 1.14 -7.62
N LEU A 212 -12.12 1.46 -8.51
CA LEU A 212 -11.54 2.80 -8.72
C LEU A 212 -12.45 3.76 -9.52
N ASN A 213 -13.65 3.30 -9.88
CA ASN A 213 -14.66 3.90 -10.76
C ASN A 213 -14.74 5.46 -10.70
N ALA A 214 -14.56 6.17 -11.82
CA ALA A 214 -15.01 7.58 -11.95
C ALA A 214 -16.40 7.65 -12.57
N GLY A 215 -17.37 7.10 -11.87
CA GLY A 215 -18.76 7.08 -12.30
C GLY A 215 -19.42 8.44 -12.11
N GLY A 216 -19.30 9.28 -13.14
CA GLY A 216 -19.90 10.60 -13.23
C GLY A 216 -19.59 11.23 -14.57
N VAL A 217 -20.47 12.09 -15.08
CA VAL A 217 -20.46 12.69 -16.43
C VAL A 217 -19.16 13.45 -16.80
N VAL A 218 -18.23 13.63 -15.85
CA VAL A 218 -16.90 14.22 -16.10
C VAL A 218 -15.84 13.13 -16.09
N ASN A 219 -15.74 12.43 -17.22
CA ASN A 219 -14.74 11.39 -17.49
C ASN A 219 -13.33 12.00 -17.67
N GLY A 220 -12.65 12.28 -16.57
CA GLY A 220 -11.23 12.66 -16.57
C GLY A 220 -10.36 11.55 -16.00
N ASN A 221 -9.10 11.51 -16.42
CA ASN A 221 -8.12 10.65 -15.75
C ASN A 221 -8.06 11.03 -14.27
N ARG A 222 -8.15 10.05 -13.37
CA ARG A 222 -8.11 10.24 -11.91
C ARG A 222 -6.96 9.45 -11.32
N THR A 223 -6.42 9.98 -10.22
CA THR A 223 -5.41 9.31 -9.42
C THR A 223 -5.93 9.02 -8.02
N ILE A 224 -5.85 7.76 -7.61
CA ILE A 224 -6.03 7.33 -6.24
C ILE A 224 -4.66 7.05 -5.65
N SER A 225 -4.26 7.88 -4.70
CA SER A 225 -2.98 7.74 -4.01
C SER A 225 -3.13 6.84 -2.79
N VAL A 226 -2.18 5.93 -2.62
CA VAL A 226 -2.01 5.12 -1.43
C VAL A 226 -0.55 5.20 -1.00
N ARG A 227 -0.30 5.26 0.29
CA ARG A 227 1.06 5.29 0.80
C ARG A 227 1.75 3.94 0.62
N SER A 228 1.04 2.84 0.80
CA SER A 228 1.49 1.50 0.40
C SER A 228 0.34 0.59 0.01
N LEU A 229 0.67 -0.50 -0.69
CA LEU A 229 -0.27 -1.54 -1.08
C LEU A 229 0.24 -2.91 -0.61
N SER A 230 -0.57 -3.60 0.19
CA SER A 230 -0.27 -4.95 0.64
C SER A 230 -1.52 -5.81 0.80
N GLY A 231 -1.33 -7.10 1.02
CA GLY A 231 -2.39 -8.01 1.44
C GLY A 231 -2.43 -9.30 0.63
N THR A 232 -3.19 -10.26 1.14
CA THR A 232 -3.14 -11.65 0.68
C THR A 232 -4.12 -11.97 -0.44
N GLY A 233 -5.00 -11.05 -0.84
CA GLY A 233 -6.05 -11.34 -1.82
C GLY A 233 -6.88 -10.12 -2.23
N GLY A 234 -8.08 -10.38 -2.74
CA GLY A 234 -8.98 -9.34 -3.24
C GLY A 234 -8.68 -8.89 -4.67
N THR A 235 -9.54 -8.02 -5.18
CA THR A 235 -9.41 -7.44 -6.51
C THR A 235 -9.36 -5.92 -6.46
N ILE A 236 -8.50 -5.34 -7.29
CA ILE A 236 -8.52 -3.91 -7.62
C ILE A 236 -8.90 -3.82 -9.09
N GLY A 237 -9.88 -2.99 -9.43
CA GLY A 237 -10.28 -2.79 -10.81
C GLY A 237 -11.12 -1.54 -10.98
N GLU A 238 -11.68 -1.38 -12.17
CA GLU A 238 -12.65 -0.31 -12.45
C GLU A 238 -13.93 -0.91 -13.05
N THR A 239 -15.06 -0.29 -12.76
CA THR A 239 -16.39 -0.78 -13.17
C THR A 239 -17.15 0.28 -13.96
N THR A 240 -16.46 1.31 -14.44
CA THR A 240 -17.06 2.43 -15.18
C THR A 240 -17.37 2.00 -16.61
N SER A 241 -18.66 1.88 -16.94
CA SER A 241 -19.08 1.78 -18.35
C SER A 241 -19.08 3.19 -18.99
N GLY A 242 -18.22 3.46 -19.97
CA GLY A 242 -18.06 4.81 -20.52
C GLY A 242 -16.84 5.08 -21.43
N THR A 243 -16.27 6.28 -21.34
CA THR A 243 -15.46 6.94 -22.40
C THR A 243 -13.97 6.57 -22.47
N GLY A 244 -13.54 5.42 -21.94
CA GLY A 244 -12.13 5.00 -22.04
C GLY A 244 -11.14 5.77 -21.15
N ALA A 245 -11.59 6.33 -20.02
CA ALA A 245 -10.72 7.09 -19.10
C ALA A 245 -9.68 6.18 -18.41
N THR A 246 -8.54 6.77 -18.01
CA THR A 246 -7.51 6.04 -17.25
C THR A 246 -7.59 6.35 -15.75
N PHE A 247 -7.66 5.31 -14.92
CA PHE A 247 -7.62 5.37 -13.46
C PHE A 247 -6.28 4.90 -12.94
N THR A 248 -5.51 5.82 -12.39
CA THR A 248 -4.19 5.54 -11.87
C THR A 248 -4.27 5.21 -10.38
N LEU A 249 -3.83 4.02 -9.99
CA LEU A 249 -3.47 3.73 -8.61
C LEU A 249 -2.00 4.11 -8.40
N ALA A 250 -1.77 5.13 -7.58
CA ALA A 250 -0.45 5.65 -7.26
C ALA A 250 0.02 5.17 -5.88
N ILE A 251 1.08 4.36 -5.85
CA ILE A 251 1.73 3.87 -4.62
C ILE A 251 2.90 4.81 -4.32
N THR A 252 2.78 5.60 -3.24
CA THR A 252 3.65 6.77 -3.01
C THR A 252 4.78 6.56 -2.01
N GLY A 253 4.74 5.47 -1.23
CA GLY A 253 5.63 5.21 -0.09
C GLY A 253 5.05 5.67 1.26
N GLU A 254 5.46 4.99 2.33
CA GLU A 254 5.15 5.36 3.72
C GLU A 254 6.29 6.15 4.37
N THR A 255 5.95 6.95 5.38
CA THR A 255 6.95 7.57 6.26
C THR A 255 7.74 6.47 6.97
N GLY A 256 9.07 6.51 6.85
CA GLY A 256 9.97 5.52 7.45
C GLY A 256 10.31 4.33 6.55
N ASP A 257 9.77 4.27 5.33
CA ASP A 257 10.23 3.30 4.35
C ASP A 257 11.71 3.52 4.00
N THR A 258 12.42 2.40 3.83
CA THR A 258 13.81 2.35 3.35
C THR A 258 13.86 1.50 2.08
N ALA A 259 15.02 1.44 1.42
CA ALA A 259 15.20 0.56 0.27
C ALA A 259 15.00 -0.93 0.62
N ASP A 260 15.24 -1.32 1.88
CA ASP A 260 15.05 -2.69 2.38
C ASP A 260 13.59 -3.00 2.73
N THR A 261 12.71 -2.00 2.75
CA THR A 261 11.29 -2.23 3.03
C THR A 261 10.64 -2.96 1.86
N VAL A 262 9.99 -4.08 2.14
CA VAL A 262 9.24 -4.88 1.16
C VAL A 262 7.74 -4.86 1.50
N ARG A 263 6.90 -4.61 0.49
CA ARG A 263 5.43 -4.72 0.57
C ARG A 263 4.95 -5.64 -0.53
N THR A 264 4.14 -6.63 -0.16
CA THR A 264 3.63 -7.64 -1.09
C THR A 264 2.13 -7.55 -1.20
N TYR A 265 1.62 -7.49 -2.42
CA TYR A 265 0.22 -7.65 -2.74
C TYR A 265 0.03 -8.90 -3.61
N SER A 266 -0.76 -9.85 -3.10
CA SER A 266 -1.02 -11.14 -3.73
C SER A 266 -2.40 -11.23 -4.39
N GLY A 267 -3.24 -10.20 -4.25
CA GLY A 267 -4.50 -10.10 -4.99
C GLY A 267 -4.29 -9.71 -6.46
N ALA A 268 -5.39 -9.56 -7.20
CA ALA A 268 -5.36 -9.23 -8.62
C ALA A 268 -5.61 -7.74 -8.85
N ILE A 269 -4.80 -7.09 -9.68
CA ILE A 269 -5.10 -5.77 -10.26
C ILE A 269 -5.55 -6.00 -11.70
N THR A 270 -6.77 -5.61 -12.02
CA THR A 270 -7.43 -5.88 -13.30
C THR A 270 -7.96 -4.60 -13.91
N ASN A 271 -8.36 -4.65 -15.18
CA ASN A 271 -9.17 -3.57 -15.73
C ASN A 271 -10.63 -3.58 -15.21
N GLY A 272 -11.02 -4.59 -14.45
CA GLY A 272 -12.40 -4.80 -14.02
C GLY A 272 -13.36 -4.99 -15.20
N THR A 273 -14.60 -4.52 -15.05
CA THR A 273 -15.67 -4.68 -16.04
C THR A 273 -16.04 -3.38 -16.74
N GLY A 274 -15.31 -2.30 -16.47
CA GLY A 274 -15.49 -1.03 -17.14
C GLY A 274 -14.87 -1.02 -18.54
N THR A 275 -14.98 0.12 -19.20
CA THR A 275 -14.39 0.39 -20.52
C THR A 275 -13.21 1.36 -20.45
N GLY A 276 -12.85 1.81 -19.25
CA GLY A 276 -11.64 2.58 -18.97
C GLY A 276 -10.40 1.70 -18.93
N ALA A 277 -9.31 2.26 -18.41
CA ALA A 277 -8.04 1.57 -18.20
C ALA A 277 -7.57 1.76 -16.75
N VAL A 278 -7.18 0.70 -16.05
CA VAL A 278 -6.44 0.81 -14.78
C VAL A 278 -4.95 0.94 -15.09
N ALA A 279 -4.32 2.01 -14.60
CA ALA A 279 -2.88 2.26 -14.71
C ALA A 279 -2.23 2.29 -13.33
N LEU A 280 -0.92 2.05 -13.27
CA LEU A 280 -0.16 2.04 -12.03
C LEU A 280 0.97 3.06 -12.06
N LYS A 281 1.16 3.74 -10.92
CA LYS A 281 2.30 4.61 -10.68
C LYS A 281 2.98 4.22 -9.37
N LYS A 282 4.26 3.86 -9.42
CA LYS A 282 5.07 3.53 -8.25
C LYS A 282 6.11 4.62 -8.01
N THR A 283 6.07 5.20 -6.82
CA THR A 283 7.11 6.10 -6.29
C THR A 283 7.49 5.62 -4.87
N GLY A 284 8.30 6.40 -4.14
CA GLY A 284 8.82 6.00 -2.84
C GLY A 284 9.91 4.92 -2.94
N VAL A 285 10.72 4.80 -1.89
CA VAL A 285 11.97 4.01 -1.92
C VAL A 285 11.78 2.50 -1.76
N ALA A 286 10.65 2.07 -1.20
CA ALA A 286 10.39 0.66 -0.90
C ALA A 286 10.26 -0.23 -2.16
N THR A 287 10.46 -1.52 -1.95
CA THR A 287 10.13 -2.57 -2.92
C THR A 287 8.65 -2.94 -2.80
N GLN A 288 7.91 -2.70 -3.88
CA GLN A 288 6.54 -3.22 -4.05
C GLN A 288 6.61 -4.52 -4.85
N ILE A 289 6.06 -5.60 -4.32
CA ILE A 289 5.92 -6.90 -4.99
C ILE A 289 4.47 -7.08 -5.41
N PHE A 290 4.26 -7.37 -6.69
CA PHE A 290 2.99 -7.89 -7.22
C PHE A 290 3.12 -9.39 -7.46
N ALA A 291 2.50 -10.16 -6.57
CA ALA A 291 2.54 -11.62 -6.57
C ALA A 291 1.30 -12.27 -7.18
N GLY A 292 0.21 -11.52 -7.34
CA GLY A 292 -1.01 -12.02 -7.97
C GLY A 292 -1.00 -11.92 -9.50
N ALA A 293 -2.09 -12.40 -10.12
CA ALA A 293 -2.30 -12.29 -11.55
C ALA A 293 -2.85 -10.90 -11.90
N ASN A 294 -1.98 -10.00 -12.36
CA ASN A 294 -2.41 -8.66 -12.77
C ASN A 294 -2.66 -8.63 -14.26
N THR A 295 -3.82 -8.09 -14.63
CA THR A 295 -4.34 -8.04 -16.01
C THR A 295 -4.83 -6.66 -16.40
N TYR A 296 -4.48 -5.63 -15.64
CA TYR A 296 -4.80 -4.24 -16.00
C TYR A 296 -4.13 -3.87 -17.32
N GLU A 297 -4.84 -3.08 -18.13
CA GLU A 297 -4.42 -2.77 -19.50
C GLU A 297 -3.74 -1.40 -19.63
N GLY A 298 -3.87 -0.54 -18.61
CA GLY A 298 -3.15 0.72 -18.56
C GLY A 298 -1.65 0.54 -18.33
N GLY A 299 -0.90 1.62 -18.53
CA GLY A 299 0.55 1.60 -18.34
C GLY A 299 1.00 1.49 -16.88
N THR A 300 2.24 1.07 -16.70
CA THR A 300 2.94 1.03 -15.41
C THR A 300 4.09 2.04 -15.44
N THR A 301 4.06 3.05 -14.58
CA THR A 301 5.14 4.03 -14.43
C THR A 301 5.86 3.83 -13.11
N ILE A 302 7.18 3.66 -13.15
CA ILE A 302 8.03 3.46 -11.97
C ILE A 302 8.99 4.64 -11.91
N GLU A 303 8.78 5.53 -10.95
CA GLU A 303 9.60 6.74 -10.79
C GLU A 303 10.67 6.58 -9.70
N GLN A 304 10.40 5.76 -8.67
CA GLN A 304 11.32 5.54 -7.55
C GLN A 304 11.13 4.14 -6.93
N GLY A 305 12.19 3.63 -6.31
CA GLY A 305 12.23 2.33 -5.65
C GLY A 305 12.11 1.17 -6.63
N THR A 306 11.63 0.03 -6.13
CA THR A 306 11.50 -1.20 -6.93
C THR A 306 10.04 -1.60 -7.09
N LEU A 307 9.64 -1.93 -8.31
CA LEU A 307 8.46 -2.77 -8.57
C LEU A 307 8.94 -4.15 -9.03
N MET A 308 8.70 -5.17 -8.22
CA MET A 308 9.00 -6.57 -8.55
C MET A 308 7.71 -7.31 -8.87
N VAL A 309 7.72 -8.09 -9.96
CA VAL A 309 6.58 -8.92 -10.36
C VAL A 309 6.97 -10.38 -10.21
N THR A 310 6.33 -11.08 -9.27
CA THR A 310 6.44 -12.54 -9.07
C THR A 310 5.20 -13.29 -9.56
N GLY A 311 4.12 -12.56 -9.85
CA GLY A 311 2.93 -13.07 -10.55
C GLY A 311 2.97 -12.74 -12.04
N SER A 312 1.94 -12.05 -12.55
CA SER A 312 1.88 -11.64 -13.97
C SER A 312 1.50 -10.17 -14.14
N LEU A 313 1.80 -9.62 -15.31
CA LEU A 313 1.23 -8.38 -15.87
C LEU A 313 0.54 -8.71 -17.20
N ALA A 314 -0.43 -7.90 -17.62
CA ALA A 314 -0.95 -8.01 -18.99
C ALA A 314 0.11 -7.51 -19.99
N ALA A 315 0.27 -8.22 -21.10
CA ALA A 315 1.13 -7.81 -22.21
C ALA A 315 0.45 -6.76 -23.12
N THR A 316 -0.30 -5.84 -22.53
CA THR A 316 -1.01 -4.75 -23.23
C THR A 316 -0.60 -3.38 -22.70
N GLY A 317 -0.38 -3.26 -21.39
CA GLY A 317 0.13 -2.04 -20.76
C GLY A 317 1.64 -1.89 -20.95
N ASP A 318 2.07 -0.68 -21.28
CA ASP A 318 3.50 -0.34 -21.38
C ASP A 318 4.13 -0.14 -20.01
N VAL A 319 5.42 -0.46 -19.87
CA VAL A 319 6.19 -0.21 -18.65
C VAL A 319 7.17 0.94 -18.90
N SER A 320 7.15 1.96 -18.05
CA SER A 320 8.07 3.10 -18.09
C SER A 320 8.87 3.17 -16.78
N VAL A 321 10.19 3.18 -16.88
CA VAL A 321 11.11 3.15 -15.74
C VAL A 321 12.00 4.39 -15.77
N SER A 322 11.92 5.20 -14.73
CA SER A 322 12.77 6.40 -14.56
C SER A 322 14.19 6.03 -14.15
N SER A 323 15.10 7.00 -14.25
CA SER A 323 16.49 6.83 -13.83
C SER A 323 16.56 6.46 -12.35
N ASN A 324 17.40 5.49 -12.00
CA ASN A 324 17.55 4.91 -10.65
C ASN A 324 16.30 4.21 -10.07
N ALA A 325 15.24 4.03 -10.86
CA ALA A 325 14.11 3.20 -10.50
C ALA A 325 14.31 1.77 -11.04
N THR A 326 13.71 0.79 -10.38
CA THR A 326 13.89 -0.63 -10.72
C THR A 326 12.57 -1.27 -11.12
N PHE A 327 12.55 -1.88 -12.31
CA PHE A 327 11.54 -2.86 -12.69
C PHE A 327 12.17 -4.25 -12.61
N ALA A 328 11.63 -5.14 -11.78
CA ALA A 328 12.22 -6.45 -11.51
C ALA A 328 11.27 -7.58 -11.90
N ALA A 329 11.79 -8.54 -12.67
CA ALA A 329 11.14 -9.82 -12.90
C ALA A 329 11.58 -10.80 -11.79
N GLY A 330 10.60 -11.28 -11.02
CA GLY A 330 10.79 -12.32 -10.00
C GLY A 330 10.48 -13.74 -10.52
N THR A 331 10.00 -13.85 -11.75
CA THR A 331 9.76 -15.08 -12.52
C THR A 331 9.86 -14.73 -14.01
N ALA A 332 9.68 -15.68 -14.92
CA ALA A 332 9.50 -15.37 -16.33
C ALA A 332 8.29 -14.43 -16.52
N LEU A 333 8.49 -13.31 -17.20
CA LEU A 333 7.50 -12.25 -17.37
C LEU A 333 7.44 -11.79 -18.83
N THR A 334 6.22 -11.59 -19.33
CA THR A 334 5.99 -10.97 -20.65
C THR A 334 5.29 -9.63 -20.46
N VAL A 335 5.78 -8.60 -21.15
CA VAL A 335 5.21 -7.25 -21.16
C VAL A 335 5.06 -6.73 -22.60
N ASN A 336 4.35 -5.62 -22.78
CA ASN A 336 4.19 -5.00 -24.09
C ASN A 336 5.46 -4.22 -24.51
N ASN A 337 5.42 -2.88 -24.45
CA ASN A 337 6.62 -2.06 -24.61
C ASN A 337 7.28 -1.78 -23.26
N VAL A 338 8.58 -1.57 -23.29
CA VAL A 338 9.34 -1.06 -22.13
C VAL A 338 10.09 0.20 -22.53
N ALA A 339 9.94 1.25 -21.75
CA ALA A 339 10.65 2.50 -21.88
C ALA A 339 11.59 2.67 -20.67
N LEU A 340 12.90 2.67 -20.92
CA LEU A 340 13.92 2.82 -19.88
C LEU A 340 14.61 4.17 -20.02
N ALA A 341 14.66 4.95 -18.94
CA ALA A 341 15.53 6.11 -18.88
C ALA A 341 17.00 5.70 -18.76
N SER A 342 17.93 6.60 -19.12
CA SER A 342 19.35 6.37 -18.88
C SER A 342 19.60 6.16 -17.37
N GLY A 343 20.23 5.05 -17.01
CA GLY A 343 20.43 4.65 -15.61
C GLY A 343 19.20 4.04 -14.92
N ALA A 344 18.15 3.67 -15.66
CA ALA A 344 17.12 2.77 -15.15
C ALA A 344 17.72 1.39 -14.81
N ILE A 345 17.03 0.64 -13.95
CA ILE A 345 17.49 -0.67 -13.48
C ILE A 345 16.47 -1.74 -13.87
N LEU A 346 16.95 -2.81 -14.51
CA LEU A 346 16.20 -4.02 -14.79
C LEU A 346 16.64 -5.11 -13.81
N GLY A 347 15.75 -5.52 -12.91
CA GLY A 347 16.00 -6.58 -11.95
C GLY A 347 15.64 -7.97 -12.49
N LEU A 348 16.47 -8.98 -12.24
CA LEU A 348 16.22 -10.37 -12.61
C LEU A 348 16.57 -11.30 -11.44
N ASP A 349 15.56 -11.97 -10.87
CA ASP A 349 15.76 -13.03 -9.88
C ASP A 349 16.13 -14.35 -10.57
N LEU A 350 17.43 -14.62 -10.72
CA LEU A 350 17.95 -15.85 -11.30
C LEU A 350 17.67 -17.07 -10.44
N GLY A 351 17.46 -16.91 -9.13
CA GLY A 351 17.07 -18.00 -8.23
C GLY A 351 15.67 -18.52 -8.49
N ALA A 352 14.81 -17.66 -9.03
CA ALA A 352 13.44 -17.97 -9.45
C ALA A 352 13.30 -18.20 -10.97
N ASN A 353 14.42 -18.35 -11.69
CA ASN A 353 14.46 -18.48 -13.16
C ASN A 353 13.77 -17.31 -13.88
N ALA A 354 13.95 -16.08 -13.38
CA ALA A 354 13.37 -14.90 -14.00
C ALA A 354 13.97 -14.61 -15.38
N SER A 355 13.11 -14.17 -16.29
CA SER A 355 13.44 -13.63 -17.60
C SER A 355 12.39 -12.61 -18.01
N LEU A 356 12.76 -11.68 -18.89
CA LEU A 356 11.84 -10.67 -19.41
C LEU A 356 11.69 -10.81 -20.93
N SER A 357 10.47 -11.04 -21.39
CA SER A 357 10.10 -11.02 -22.79
C SER A 357 9.32 -9.74 -23.11
N ILE A 358 9.86 -8.91 -23.98
CA ILE A 358 9.23 -7.66 -24.44
C ILE A 358 8.58 -7.95 -25.80
N ALA A 359 7.25 -8.02 -25.83
CA ALA A 359 6.49 -8.32 -27.05
C ALA A 359 6.46 -7.14 -28.04
N GLY A 360 6.64 -5.92 -27.52
CA GLY A 360 6.76 -4.70 -28.29
C GLY A 360 8.21 -4.20 -28.39
N ASN A 361 8.37 -2.89 -28.29
CA ASN A 361 9.65 -2.20 -28.40
C ASN A 361 10.30 -2.02 -27.02
N LEU A 362 11.63 -2.06 -26.99
CA LEU A 362 12.46 -1.56 -25.90
C LEU A 362 13.04 -0.20 -26.32
N VAL A 363 12.55 0.88 -25.70
CA VAL A 363 12.88 2.25 -26.08
C VAL A 363 13.61 2.99 -24.97
N GLN A 364 14.48 3.92 -25.34
CA GLN A 364 15.06 4.86 -24.39
C GLN A 364 14.06 6.00 -24.13
N ASN A 365 13.81 6.32 -22.86
CA ASN A 365 13.00 7.46 -22.46
C ASN A 365 13.90 8.62 -21.99
N GLY A 366 13.79 9.79 -22.63
CA GLY A 366 14.58 10.97 -22.26
C GLY A 366 15.93 11.07 -22.97
N THR A 367 16.84 11.86 -22.40
CA THR A 367 18.17 12.16 -22.97
C THR A 367 19.28 11.35 -22.27
N GLY A 368 20.46 11.31 -22.87
CA GLY A 368 21.65 10.64 -22.31
C GLY A 368 22.09 9.42 -23.12
N GLU A 369 23.10 8.73 -22.62
CA GLU A 369 23.59 7.49 -23.23
C GLU A 369 22.52 6.39 -23.12
N ALA A 370 22.33 5.65 -24.20
CA ALA A 370 21.44 4.50 -24.25
C ALA A 370 22.04 3.34 -23.44
N THR A 371 21.90 3.39 -22.12
CA THR A 371 22.37 2.35 -21.20
C THR A 371 21.43 2.19 -20.01
N PHE A 372 21.42 1.00 -19.42
CA PHE A 372 20.71 0.66 -18.20
C PHE A 372 21.54 -0.35 -17.40
N THR A 373 21.16 -0.55 -16.13
CA THR A 373 21.82 -1.53 -15.25
C THR A 373 20.95 -2.77 -15.10
N VAL A 374 21.55 -3.95 -15.16
CA VAL A 374 20.93 -5.21 -14.78
C VAL A 374 21.26 -5.51 -13.32
N ASP A 375 20.26 -5.60 -12.46
CA ASP A 375 20.43 -5.99 -11.08
C ASP A 375 20.01 -7.46 -10.93
N PHE A 376 20.95 -8.34 -10.58
CA PHE A 376 20.65 -9.75 -10.35
C PHE A 376 20.14 -10.04 -8.94
N LEU A 377 19.85 -9.00 -8.14
CA LEU A 377 19.15 -9.08 -6.85
C LEU A 377 19.85 -9.97 -5.81
N GLY A 378 21.17 -10.14 -5.93
CA GLY A 378 21.96 -11.04 -5.08
C GLY A 378 21.82 -12.52 -5.46
N THR A 379 21.27 -12.80 -6.64
CA THR A 379 21.01 -14.15 -7.15
C THR A 379 21.93 -14.49 -8.32
N GLY A 380 22.09 -15.78 -8.59
CA GLY A 380 23.00 -16.28 -9.61
C GLY A 380 24.14 -17.12 -9.03
N ALA A 381 24.69 -18.00 -9.86
CA ALA A 381 25.80 -18.86 -9.55
C ALA A 381 26.88 -18.75 -10.64
N THR A 382 28.13 -18.61 -10.23
CA THR A 382 29.26 -18.57 -11.16
C THR A 382 29.41 -19.90 -11.89
N GLY A 383 29.83 -19.86 -13.15
CA GLY A 383 30.01 -21.04 -14.00
C GLY A 383 28.70 -21.67 -14.48
N VAL A 384 27.56 -20.98 -14.28
CA VAL A 384 26.25 -21.38 -14.81
C VAL A 384 25.90 -20.49 -15.99
N ASP A 385 25.41 -21.11 -17.05
CA ASP A 385 24.89 -20.44 -18.24
C ASP A 385 23.41 -20.08 -18.04
N TYR A 386 23.13 -18.77 -18.07
CA TYR A 386 21.77 -18.23 -18.04
C TYR A 386 21.38 -17.81 -19.45
N THR A 387 20.35 -18.45 -20.00
CA THR A 387 19.96 -18.27 -21.39
C THR A 387 18.72 -17.40 -21.53
N ASN A 388 18.67 -16.56 -22.56
CA ASN A 388 17.48 -15.76 -22.94
C ASN A 388 16.89 -14.95 -21.76
N LEU A 389 17.75 -14.29 -20.99
CA LEU A 389 17.33 -13.48 -19.85
C LEU A 389 16.49 -12.27 -20.27
N LEU A 390 16.75 -11.72 -21.46
CA LEU A 390 15.98 -10.61 -22.03
C LEU A 390 15.75 -10.83 -23.53
N SER A 391 14.49 -10.80 -23.98
CA SER A 391 14.14 -10.82 -25.40
C SER A 391 13.29 -9.61 -25.78
N VAL A 392 13.47 -9.10 -27.00
CA VAL A 392 12.71 -7.98 -27.56
C VAL A 392 12.27 -8.37 -28.96
N VAL A 393 10.97 -8.36 -29.21
CA VAL A 393 10.39 -8.67 -30.52
C VAL A 393 10.42 -7.45 -31.45
N GLY A 394 10.13 -6.27 -30.90
CA GLY A 394 10.12 -5.00 -31.63
C GLY A 394 11.50 -4.37 -31.76
N THR A 395 11.53 -3.04 -31.87
CA THR A 395 12.78 -2.28 -31.94
C THR A 395 13.47 -2.25 -30.59
N ASN A 396 14.81 -2.28 -30.59
CA ASN A 396 15.63 -2.21 -29.40
C ASN A 396 16.60 -1.03 -29.49
N ALA A 397 16.36 0.02 -28.69
CA ALA A 397 17.20 1.20 -28.60
C ALA A 397 18.57 0.93 -27.94
N PHE A 398 18.76 -0.23 -27.31
CA PHE A 398 19.96 -0.61 -26.56
C PHE A 398 20.72 -1.77 -27.20
N ALA A 399 20.44 -2.12 -28.46
CA ALA A 399 21.02 -3.29 -29.13
C ALA A 399 22.56 -3.25 -29.16
N ASP A 400 23.14 -2.07 -29.34
CA ASP A 400 24.59 -1.85 -29.42
C ASP A 400 25.18 -1.29 -28.10
N ALA A 401 24.39 -1.22 -27.04
CA ALA A 401 24.80 -0.63 -25.78
C ALA A 401 25.75 -1.56 -25.00
N THR A 402 26.73 -0.95 -24.30
CA THR A 402 27.39 -1.60 -23.16
C THR A 402 26.55 -1.35 -21.92
N LEU A 403 26.11 -2.43 -21.28
CA LEU A 403 25.28 -2.42 -20.09
C LEU A 403 26.14 -2.74 -18.87
N ASN A 404 25.67 -2.32 -17.69
CA ASN A 404 26.26 -2.70 -16.42
C ASN A 404 25.43 -3.83 -15.80
N TYR A 405 26.07 -4.73 -15.07
CA TYR A 405 25.38 -5.58 -14.11
C TYR A 405 25.90 -5.40 -12.70
N VAL A 406 25.03 -5.63 -11.73
CA VAL A 406 25.33 -5.57 -10.29
C VAL A 406 24.65 -6.71 -9.54
N ASN A 407 25.11 -6.95 -8.32
CA ASN A 407 24.55 -7.91 -7.38
C ASN A 407 24.40 -9.34 -7.95
N PHE A 408 25.34 -9.80 -8.78
CA PHE A 408 25.36 -11.19 -9.24
C PHE A 408 25.86 -12.13 -8.14
N GLY A 409 25.01 -13.09 -7.76
CA GLY A 409 25.27 -14.13 -6.77
C GLY A 409 25.48 -13.60 -5.35
N ALA A 410 25.82 -14.52 -4.45
CA ALA A 410 26.00 -14.22 -3.02
C ALA A 410 27.12 -13.19 -2.74
N GLU A 411 28.11 -13.11 -3.63
CA GLU A 411 29.23 -12.17 -3.54
C GLU A 411 28.92 -10.79 -4.11
N LYS A 412 27.72 -10.62 -4.68
CA LYS A 412 27.24 -9.37 -5.28
C LYS A 412 28.21 -8.81 -6.34
N LEU A 413 28.69 -9.68 -7.23
CA LEU A 413 29.61 -9.30 -8.30
C LEU A 413 28.96 -8.29 -9.24
N SER A 414 29.79 -7.42 -9.82
CA SER A 414 29.38 -6.37 -10.75
C SER A 414 30.36 -6.30 -11.92
N GLY A 415 29.88 -5.85 -13.08
CA GLY A 415 30.69 -5.72 -14.28
C GLY A 415 29.90 -5.15 -15.44
N THR A 416 30.37 -5.40 -16.66
CA THR A 416 29.70 -4.99 -17.90
C THR A 416 29.28 -6.19 -18.72
N LEU A 417 28.25 -6.02 -19.54
CA LEU A 417 27.84 -6.98 -20.56
C LEU A 417 27.21 -6.27 -21.75
N THR A 418 27.04 -7.01 -22.83
CA THR A 418 26.33 -6.59 -24.04
C THR A 418 24.88 -7.04 -23.99
N PHE A 419 24.02 -6.40 -24.81
CA PHE A 419 22.65 -6.89 -25.00
C PHE A 419 22.62 -8.32 -25.57
N ALA A 420 23.58 -8.67 -26.44
CA ALA A 420 23.68 -10.00 -27.03
C ALA A 420 23.92 -11.11 -25.98
N GLU A 421 24.66 -10.81 -24.90
CA GLU A 421 24.84 -11.74 -23.79
C GLU A 421 23.54 -11.93 -22.98
N LEU A 422 22.75 -10.88 -22.76
CA LEU A 422 21.42 -11.01 -22.12
C LEU A 422 20.43 -11.81 -22.97
N ALA A 423 20.43 -11.55 -24.29
CA ALA A 423 19.52 -12.19 -25.21
C ALA A 423 19.93 -13.63 -25.57
N GLY A 424 21.22 -13.93 -25.52
CA GLY A 424 21.78 -15.24 -25.79
C GLY A 424 22.09 -16.00 -24.51
N VAL A 425 23.37 -15.99 -24.12
CA VAL A 425 23.88 -16.67 -22.93
C VAL A 425 24.72 -15.69 -22.12
N PHE A 426 24.37 -15.56 -20.84
CA PHE A 426 25.14 -14.83 -19.84
C PHE A 426 25.71 -15.81 -18.82
N SER A 427 27.00 -15.69 -18.51
CA SER A 427 27.62 -16.40 -17.40
C SER A 427 28.79 -15.61 -16.81
N VAL A 428 29.06 -15.83 -15.53
CA VAL A 428 30.22 -15.27 -14.84
C VAL A 428 31.15 -16.42 -14.47
N ALA A 429 32.39 -16.40 -14.96
CA ALA A 429 33.34 -17.48 -14.73
C ALA A 429 33.67 -17.69 -13.24
N ALA A 430 33.79 -18.95 -12.83
CA ALA A 430 34.31 -19.31 -11.51
C ALA A 430 35.81 -18.98 -11.45
N GLY A 431 36.19 -17.90 -10.75
CA GLY A 431 37.59 -17.47 -10.60
C GLY A 431 37.83 -15.97 -10.70
N ASN A 432 36.84 -15.17 -11.14
CA ASN A 432 36.90 -13.70 -11.13
C ASN A 432 36.39 -13.08 -9.82
N ILE A 433 36.34 -13.87 -8.74
CA ILE A 433 36.17 -13.32 -7.40
C ILE A 433 37.42 -12.48 -7.15
N PRO A 434 37.32 -11.16 -6.95
CA PRO A 434 38.46 -10.41 -6.43
C PRO A 434 38.72 -11.02 -5.05
N GLU A 435 39.73 -11.89 -4.95
CA GLU A 435 40.20 -12.28 -3.63
C GLU A 435 40.43 -11.00 -2.82
N PRO A 436 40.09 -10.96 -1.51
CA PRO A 436 40.28 -9.79 -0.69
C PRO A 436 41.78 -9.50 -0.56
N THR A 437 42.30 -8.82 -1.58
CA THR A 437 43.53 -8.07 -1.70
C THR A 437 44.83 -8.79 -1.29
N THR A 438 45.77 -8.76 -2.23
CA THR A 438 47.22 -8.77 -2.05
C THR A 438 47.73 -7.87 -0.89
N PHE A 439 46.91 -6.97 -0.34
CA PHE A 439 47.18 -6.21 0.88
C PHE A 439 47.29 -7.08 2.14
N ALA A 440 46.53 -8.17 2.29
CA ALA A 440 46.66 -9.05 3.46
C ALA A 440 48.01 -9.79 3.45
N VAL A 441 48.47 -10.22 2.27
CA VAL A 441 49.78 -10.84 2.08
C VAL A 441 50.90 -9.81 2.28
N LEU A 442 50.75 -8.58 1.78
CA LEU A 442 51.74 -7.51 1.97
C LEU A 442 51.86 -7.10 3.44
N LEU A 443 50.75 -7.00 4.18
CA LEU A 443 50.75 -6.74 5.63
C LEU A 443 51.37 -7.90 6.43
N GLY A 444 51.10 -9.14 6.04
CA GLY A 444 51.74 -10.33 6.63
C GLY A 444 53.26 -10.37 6.40
N VAL A 445 53.72 -10.04 5.19
CA VAL A 445 55.15 -9.95 4.86
C VAL A 445 55.83 -8.78 5.55
N CYS A 446 55.18 -7.61 5.65
CA CYS A 446 55.70 -6.46 6.41
C CYS A 446 55.79 -6.75 7.92
N ALA A 447 54.81 -7.43 8.50
CA ALA A 447 54.84 -7.84 9.91
C ALA A 447 55.96 -8.86 10.20
N LEU A 448 56.17 -9.81 9.28
CA LEU A 448 57.25 -10.80 9.38
C LEU A 448 58.64 -10.14 9.23
N ALA A 449 58.80 -9.20 8.30
CA ALA A 449 60.04 -8.45 8.12
C ALA A 449 60.37 -7.56 9.34
N LEU A 450 59.35 -6.95 9.95
CA LEU A 450 59.51 -6.14 11.17
C LEU A 450 59.89 -7.01 12.38
N ALA A 451 59.28 -8.19 12.52
CA ALA A 451 59.62 -9.16 13.57
C ALA A 451 61.05 -9.70 13.43
N ILE A 452 61.52 -9.94 12.21
CA ILE A 452 62.90 -10.38 11.94
C ILE A 452 63.90 -9.27 12.28
N ARG A 453 63.63 -8.01 11.92
CA ARG A 453 64.47 -6.85 12.29
C ARG A 453 64.57 -6.68 13.81
N LEU A 454 63.44 -6.77 14.52
CA LEU A 454 63.41 -6.64 15.99
C LEU A 454 64.16 -7.79 16.69
N ARG A 455 64.20 -8.98 16.09
CA ARG A 455 64.99 -10.11 16.60
C ARG A 455 66.49 -9.94 16.39
N GLN A 456 66.92 -9.30 15.30
CA GLN A 456 68.33 -9.03 15.02
C GLN A 456 68.92 -7.93 15.91
N GLN A 457 68.12 -6.97 16.37
CA GLN A 457 68.58 -5.92 17.30
C GLN A 457 68.68 -6.36 18.78
N ARG A 458 68.22 -7.57 19.11
CA ARG A 458 68.27 -8.14 20.48
C ARG A 458 69.37 -9.19 20.66
N ARG A 459 70.21 -9.40 19.65
CA ARG A 459 71.48 -10.13 19.72
C ARG A 459 72.60 -9.13 19.58
#